data_AF-A0A1C2D8J5-F1
#
_entry.id   AF-A0A1C2D8J5-F1
#
_cell.length_a   1.000
_cell.length_b   1.000
_cell.length_c   1.000
_cell.angle_alpha   90.00
_cell.angle_beta   90.00
_cell.angle_gamma   90.00
#
_symmetry.space_group_name_H-M   'P 1'
#
loop_
_entity.id
_entity.type
_entity.pdbx_description
1 polymer ?
#
loop_
_entity_poly.entity_id
_entity_poly.type
_entity_poly.pdbx_seq_one_letter_code
_entity_poly.pdbx_strand_id
1 'polypeptide(L)' 'MDQALTWLIELDIADAETHGRFLEWLDADPSHREVFASAEAVWHSQPVFDAAALLAARKKHSAG' A
#
# COMPACT_ATOMS: atom_id res chain seq x y z
N MET A 1 6.38 -0.02 9.69
CA MET A 1 6.35 0.43 8.28
C MET A 1 5.86 -0.69 7.36
N ASP A 2 6.52 -1.86 7.37
CA ASP A 2 6.19 -3.02 6.53
C ASP A 2 4.70 -3.45 6.60
N GLN A 3 4.17 -3.62 7.81
CA GLN A 3 2.77 -3.99 8.04
C GLN A 3 1.74 -3.02 7.41
N ALA A 4 2.06 -1.72 7.36
CA ALA A 4 1.17 -0.70 6.79
C ALA A 4 1.15 -0.75 5.27
N LEU A 5 2.28 -1.04 4.63
CA LEU A 5 2.32 -1.32 3.20
C LEU A 5 1.51 -2.57 2.85
N THR A 6 1.57 -3.61 3.68
CA THR A 6 0.73 -4.80 3.51
C THR A 6 -0.75 -4.43 3.53
N TRP A 7 -1.18 -3.59 4.49
CA TRP A 7 -2.57 -3.10 4.52
C TRP A 7 -2.97 -2.31 3.28
N LEU A 8 -2.10 -1.47 2.71
CA LEU A 8 -2.42 -0.74 1.48
C LEU A 8 -2.69 -1.66 0.28
N ILE A 9 -1.98 -2.79 0.20
CA ILE A 9 -2.18 -3.79 -0.87
C ILE A 9 -3.47 -4.58 -0.62
N GLU A 10 -3.70 -5.01 0.63
CA GLU A 10 -4.88 -5.77 1.02
C GLU A 10 -6.18 -4.95 0.87
N LEU A 11 -6.12 -3.64 1.14
CA LEU A 11 -7.26 -2.72 1.01
C LEU A 11 -7.69 -2.47 -0.45
N ASP A 12 -6.78 -2.60 -1.42
CA ASP A 12 -7.08 -2.40 -2.84
C ASP A 12 -8.07 -3.45 -3.39
N ILE A 13 -8.15 -4.60 -2.72
CA ILE A 13 -8.99 -5.76 -3.05
C ILE A 13 -9.89 -6.19 -1.88
N ALA A 14 -10.02 -5.36 -0.85
CA ALA A 14 -10.63 -5.76 0.42
C ALA A 14 -12.16 -5.91 0.36
N ASP A 15 -12.62 -7.06 0.86
CA ASP A 15 -13.99 -7.28 1.34
C ASP A 15 -14.21 -6.65 2.72
N ALA A 16 -15.48 -6.60 3.17
CA ALA A 16 -15.87 -6.03 4.45
C ALA A 16 -15.13 -6.64 5.66
N GLU A 17 -14.72 -7.91 5.59
CA GLU A 17 -13.95 -8.58 6.65
C GLU A 17 -12.54 -8.01 6.78
N THR A 18 -11.85 -7.76 5.66
CA THR A 18 -10.52 -7.15 5.63
C THR A 18 -10.57 -5.71 6.14
N HIS A 19 -11.63 -4.98 5.82
CA HIS A 19 -11.85 -3.63 6.35
C HIS A 19 -12.04 -3.64 7.88
N GLY A 20 -12.77 -4.64 8.42
CA GLY A 20 -12.93 -4.82 9.86
C GLY A 20 -11.59 -5.04 10.58
N ARG A 21 -10.75 -5.96 10.06
CA ARG A 21 -9.43 -6.22 10.64
C ARG A 21 -8.49 -5.01 10.54
N PHE A 22 -8.59 -4.23 9.48
CA PHE A 22 -7.83 -2.99 9.35
C PHE A 22 -8.20 -1.97 10.43
N LEU A 23 -9.50 -1.80 10.69
CA LEU A 23 -9.98 -0.92 11.76
C LEU A 23 -9.53 -1.40 13.15
N GLU A 24 -9.60 -2.71 13.41
CA GLU A 24 -9.07 -3.29 14.66
C GLU A 24 -7.57 -3.05 14.80
N TRP A 25 -6.80 -3.18 13.72
CA TRP A 25 -5.37 -2.89 13.73
C TRP A 25 -5.08 -1.40 14.00
N LEU A 26 -5.84 -0.47 13.43
CA LEU A 26 -5.71 0.97 13.70
C LEU A 26 -6.14 1.37 15.12
N ASP A 27 -7.04 0.61 15.73
CA ASP A 27 -7.51 0.85 17.11
C ASP A 27 -6.54 0.26 18.14
N ALA A 28 -5.87 -0.84 17.79
CA ALA A 28 -4.90 -1.52 18.65
C ALA A 28 -3.72 -0.64 19.06
N ASP A 29 -3.27 0.28 18.22
CA ASP A 29 -2.18 1.20 18.56
C ASP A 29 -2.26 2.54 17.79
N PRO A 30 -2.12 3.70 18.45
CA PRO A 30 -2.14 4.99 17.77
C PRO A 30 -0.97 5.19 16.81
N SER A 31 0.19 4.55 17.06
CA SER A 31 1.35 4.61 16.16
C SER A 31 1.06 3.88 14.85
N HIS A 32 0.14 2.90 14.81
CA HIS A 32 -0.28 2.27 13.57
C HIS A 32 -0.89 3.28 12.59
N ARG A 33 -1.63 4.27 13.10
CA ARG A 33 -2.18 5.36 12.27
C ARG A 33 -1.08 6.22 11.67
N GLU A 34 -0.05 6.55 12.45
CA GLU A 34 1.09 7.34 11.98
C GLU A 34 1.92 6.59 10.92
N VAL A 35 2.15 5.30 11.16
CA VAL A 35 2.87 4.43 10.23
C VAL A 35 2.05 4.20 8.96
N PHE A 36 0.73 4.09 9.07
CA PHE A 36 -0.17 3.98 7.92
C PHE A 36 -0.19 5.27 7.08
N ALA A 37 -0.35 6.43 7.71
CA ALA A 37 -0.29 7.71 7.02
C ALA A 37 1.07 7.92 6.32
N SER A 38 2.17 7.52 6.97
CA SER A 38 3.51 7.57 6.36
C SER A 38 3.63 6.62 5.17
N ALA A 39 3.09 5.41 5.26
CA ALA A 39 3.09 4.45 4.18
C ALA A 39 2.24 4.92 2.99
N GLU A 40 1.06 5.49 3.24
CA GLU A 40 0.19 6.06 2.21
C GLU A 40 0.88 7.23 1.49
N ALA A 41 1.51 8.15 2.25
CA ALA A 41 2.27 9.25 1.67
C ALA A 41 3.42 8.75 0.78
N VAL A 42 4.15 7.72 1.20
CA VAL A 42 5.20 7.08 0.39
C VAL A 42 4.61 6.40 -0.85
N TRP A 43 3.50 5.66 -0.71
CA TRP A 43 2.83 4.96 -1.80
C TRP A 43 2.29 5.91 -2.87
N HIS A 44 1.73 7.05 -2.45
CA HIS A 44 1.22 8.10 -3.34
C HIS A 44 2.31 9.04 -3.86
N SER A 45 3.56 8.87 -3.42
CA SER A 45 4.66 9.72 -3.86
C SER A 45 5.02 9.45 -5.33
N GLN A 46 5.33 10.51 -6.07
CA GLN A 46 5.85 10.45 -7.45
C GLN A 46 6.91 9.36 -7.70
N PRO A 47 7.92 9.13 -6.84
CA PRO A 47 8.90 8.05 -7.05
C PRO A 47 8.29 6.63 -7.11
N VAL A 48 7.21 6.36 -6.38
CA VAL A 48 6.52 5.05 -6.45
C VAL A 48 5.78 4.92 -7.77
N PHE A 49 5.11 5.98 -8.22
CA PHE A 49 4.48 6.02 -9.54
C PHE A 49 5.51 5.89 -10.67
N ASP A 50 6.66 6.56 -10.57
CA ASP A 50 7.73 6.49 -11.56
C ASP A 50 8.33 5.07 -11.62
N ALA A 51 8.58 4.45 -10.46
CA ALA A 51 9.03 3.06 -10.38
C ALA A 51 8.00 2.08 -10.94
N ALA A 52 6.70 2.25 -10.65
CA ALA A 52 5.63 1.44 -11.21
C ALA A 52 5.54 1.60 -12.73
N ALA A 53 5.67 2.83 -13.24
CA ALA A 53 5.69 3.12 -14.67
C ALA A 53 6.91 2.50 -15.37
N LEU A 54 8.10 2.58 -14.77
CA LEU A 54 9.32 1.94 -15.27
C LEU A 54 9.18 0.41 -15.31
N LEU A 55 8.59 -0.20 -14.27
CA LEU A 55 8.36 -1.64 -14.22
C LEU A 55 7.34 -2.09 -15.28
N ALA A 56 6.25 -1.33 -15.46
CA ALA A 56 5.25 -1.58 -16.50
C ALA A 56 5.82 -1.41 -17.91
N ALA A 57 6.67 -0.40 -18.12
CA ALA A 57 7.37 -0.19 -19.40
C ALA A 57 8.35 -1.32 -19.71
N ARG A 58 9.08 -1.81 -18.71
CA ARG A 58 10.01 -2.95 -18.86
C ARG A 58 9.28 -4.26 -19.20
N LYS A 59 8.11 -4.51 -18.59
CA LYS A 59 7.29 -5.70 -18.86
C LYS A 59 6.74 -5.74 -20.29
N LYS A 60 6.46 -4.57 -20.90
CA LYS A 60 6.08 -4.48 -22.32
C LYS A 60 7.25 -4.76 -23.28
N HIS A 61 8.49 -4.44 -22.89
CA HIS A 61 9.67 -4.64 -23.73
C HIS A 61 10.25 -6.06 -23.68
N SER A 62 9.88 -6.89 -22.69
CA SER A 62 10.32 -8.30 -22.60
C SER A 62 9.42 -9.28 -23.35
N ALA A 63 8.41 -8.79 -24.07
CA ALA A 63 7.50 -9.59 -24.89
C ALA A 63 7.73 -9.41 -26.41
N GLY A 64 8.90 -8.91 -26.81
CA GLY A 64 9.31 -8.70 -28.21
C GLY A 64 10.35 -9.70 -28.67
#